data_AF-A0A2R6E492-F1
#
_entry.id   AF-A0A2R6E492-F1
#
_cell.length_a   1.000
_cell.length_b   1.000
_cell.length_c   1.000
_cell.angle_alpha   90.00
_cell.angle_beta   90.00
_cell.angle_gamma   90.00
#
_symmetry.space_group_name_H-M   'P 1'
#
loop_
_entity.id
_entity.type
_entity.pdbx_description
1 polymer ?
#
loop_
_entity_poly.entity_id
_entity_poly.type
_entity_poly.pdbx_seq_one_letter_code
_entity_poly.pdbx_strand_id
1 'polypeptide(L)'
;MTEESTDGRRTGDRPAAGTGRRTRTRRRFLALTVAGVAGAAGCSTTSDTPGGGADGEDGDGTDGDSPTATVTDADDGGEGADVTRPLEEWSAYDPDWAAPTTSPLESDLEAEVLVENLEIPWDLSFAPDGTLFITERVGRVLQFDGGDVRTVAEPASAIDAGSLEPGSDERPWWVDGGEGGTLGIAVHPAYPDPARVFVYYTYTEDGEAKNRVDVFDVESDDPGMAVDTVVEGIPGNNYHNGGRLEVGPRNHLWITTGDGGLPGETRDPSSLAGKILRVTPDGDPAPGNPDWEDGDSRVFTVG
;
A
#
# COMPACT_ATOMS: atom_id res chain seq x y z
N MET A 1 -33.18 -38.02 56.20
CA MET A 1 -32.40 -39.23 55.93
C MET A 1 -31.53 -38.89 54.73
N THR A 2 -30.37 -38.24 54.87
CA THR A 2 -29.05 -38.83 55.26
C THR A 2 -28.86 -40.17 54.54
N GLU A 3 -27.92 -40.30 53.61
CA GLU A 3 -26.50 -40.46 53.93
C GLU A 3 -25.50 -39.79 52.98
N GLU A 4 -24.35 -39.53 53.58
CA GLU A 4 -23.11 -38.91 53.13
C GLU A 4 -22.18 -39.97 52.48
N SER A 5 -21.36 -39.61 51.49
CA SER A 5 -20.20 -40.42 51.09
C SER A 5 -19.09 -39.59 50.44
N THR A 6 -18.16 -39.21 51.31
CA THR A 6 -16.69 -39.07 51.18
C THR A 6 -16.00 -38.47 49.94
N ASP A 7 -15.23 -37.44 50.28
CA ASP A 7 -14.05 -36.79 49.68
C ASP A 7 -12.99 -37.76 49.10
N GLY A 8 -12.30 -37.26 48.08
CA GLY A 8 -11.20 -37.93 47.39
C GLY A 8 -10.41 -36.99 46.47
N ARG A 9 -9.97 -35.84 46.99
CA ARG A 9 -8.93 -34.99 46.36
C ARG A 9 -7.70 -35.83 45.98
N ARG A 10 -7.35 -35.86 44.69
CA ARG A 10 -5.99 -36.14 44.21
C ARG A 10 -5.45 -34.93 43.47
N THR A 11 -4.51 -34.27 44.13
CA THR A 11 -3.58 -33.30 43.56
C THR A 11 -2.65 -34.00 42.57
N GLY A 12 -2.79 -33.70 41.29
CA GLY A 12 -1.85 -34.09 40.24
C GLY A 12 -0.85 -32.96 39.98
N ASP A 13 0.42 -33.29 40.12
CA ASP A 13 1.59 -32.44 39.93
C ASP A 13 1.63 -31.73 38.57
N ARG A 14 1.99 -30.44 38.61
CA ARG A 14 2.50 -29.67 37.46
C ARG A 14 3.97 -30.04 37.25
N PRO A 15 4.41 -30.44 36.03
CA PRO A 15 5.81 -30.37 35.69
C PRO A 15 6.20 -28.95 35.29
N ALA A 16 7.36 -28.55 35.77
CA ALA A 16 7.98 -27.25 35.66
C ALA A 16 8.42 -26.88 34.23
N ALA A 17 8.56 -25.57 34.05
CA ALA A 17 9.03 -24.87 32.86
C ALA A 17 10.33 -25.45 32.29
N GLY A 18 10.28 -25.89 31.03
CA GLY A 18 11.44 -26.09 30.19
C GLY A 18 11.80 -24.78 29.50
N THR A 19 12.86 -24.13 29.95
CA THR A 19 13.50 -23.00 29.26
C THR A 19 14.18 -23.49 27.98
N GLY A 20 13.40 -23.69 26.93
CA GLY A 20 13.88 -23.92 25.58
C GLY A 20 14.33 -22.59 24.98
N ARG A 21 15.64 -22.33 25.00
CA ARG A 21 16.26 -21.20 24.32
C ARG A 21 16.11 -21.41 22.80
N ARG A 22 14.99 -20.97 22.23
CA ARG A 22 14.80 -20.92 20.78
C ARG A 22 15.80 -19.92 20.22
N THR A 23 16.80 -20.42 19.52
CA THR A 23 17.71 -19.62 18.71
C THR A 23 16.90 -18.99 17.59
N ARG A 24 16.49 -17.73 17.77
CA ARG A 24 15.95 -16.87 16.69
C ARG A 24 17.08 -16.60 15.70
N THR A 25 17.07 -17.25 14.55
CA THR A 25 17.87 -16.83 13.40
C THR A 25 17.19 -15.61 12.80
N ARG A 26 17.64 -14.41 13.19
CA ARG A 26 17.28 -13.16 12.51
C ARG A 26 17.86 -13.21 11.10
N ARG A 27 17.07 -13.59 10.09
CA ARG A 27 17.42 -13.32 8.70
C ARG A 27 17.16 -11.83 8.47
N ARG A 28 18.21 -11.03 8.57
CA ARG A 28 18.18 -9.63 8.13
C ARG A 28 18.24 -9.65 6.60
N PHE A 29 17.23 -9.08 5.95
CA PHE A 29 17.29 -8.81 4.52
C PHE A 29 18.29 -7.68 4.30
N LEU A 30 19.44 -7.99 3.68
CA LEU A 30 20.38 -6.99 3.21
C LEU A 30 20.01 -6.71 1.75
N ALA A 31 19.55 -5.50 1.45
CA ALA A 31 19.48 -5.03 0.07
C ALA A 31 20.92 -4.90 -0.45
N LEU A 32 21.36 -5.87 -1.25
CA LEU A 32 22.67 -5.85 -1.91
C LEU A 32 22.61 -4.93 -3.13
N THR A 33 23.15 -3.73 -2.99
CA THR A 33 23.48 -2.87 -4.13
C THR A 33 24.70 -3.44 -4.85
N VAL A 34 24.49 -4.08 -6.00
CA VAL A 34 25.58 -4.51 -6.89
C VAL A 34 26.04 -3.32 -7.72
N ALA A 35 27.17 -2.74 -7.35
CA ALA A 35 27.90 -1.79 -8.20
C ALA A 35 28.62 -2.57 -9.32
N GLY A 36 28.03 -2.59 -10.51
CA GLY A 36 28.64 -3.19 -11.70
C GLY A 36 29.61 -2.23 -12.39
N VAL A 37 30.91 -2.56 -12.34
CA VAL A 37 31.98 -1.87 -13.06
C VAL A 37 31.87 -2.14 -14.57
N ALA A 38 31.79 -1.09 -15.38
CA ALA A 38 31.74 -1.17 -16.84
C ALA A 38 33.09 -1.65 -17.42
N GLY A 39 33.08 -2.84 -18.03
CA GLY A 39 34.15 -3.33 -18.88
C GLY A 39 33.81 -3.08 -20.35
N ALA A 40 34.52 -2.15 -20.98
CA ALA A 40 34.41 -1.91 -22.42
C ALA A 40 35.08 -3.04 -23.21
N ALA A 41 34.32 -3.68 -24.10
CA ALA A 41 34.87 -4.45 -25.21
C ALA A 41 33.95 -4.31 -26.42
N GLY A 42 34.40 -3.51 -27.40
CA GLY A 42 33.74 -3.39 -28.68
C GLY A 42 34.00 -4.61 -29.56
N CYS A 43 33.07 -4.85 -30.49
CA CYS A 43 33.37 -5.37 -31.82
C CYS A 43 32.24 -4.96 -32.77
N SER A 44 32.64 -4.26 -33.82
CA SER A 44 31.85 -3.82 -34.96
C SER A 44 31.41 -4.99 -35.85
N THR A 45 30.18 -4.96 -36.37
CA THR A 45 29.91 -5.40 -37.75
C THR A 45 28.72 -4.65 -38.36
N THR A 46 29.00 -4.09 -39.53
CA THR A 46 28.16 -3.34 -40.45
C THR A 46 27.14 -4.23 -41.17
N SER A 47 25.93 -3.70 -41.42
CA SER A 47 25.18 -4.03 -42.64
C SER A 47 24.26 -2.88 -43.05
N ASP A 48 24.61 -2.30 -44.20
CA ASP A 48 23.91 -1.31 -45.05
C ASP A 48 22.43 -1.68 -45.35
N THR A 49 21.45 -0.78 -45.12
CA THR A 49 20.85 0.25 -46.05
C THR A 49 19.72 -0.33 -46.95
N PRO A 50 18.69 0.41 -47.49
CA PRO A 50 18.19 1.80 -47.33
C PRO A 50 16.69 1.84 -46.91
N GLY A 51 15.97 2.93 -46.64
CA GLY A 51 16.10 4.36 -46.91
C GLY A 51 14.68 4.93 -47.05
N GLY A 52 14.44 6.13 -46.53
CA GLY A 52 13.14 6.79 -46.60
C GLY A 52 13.11 8.04 -45.73
N GLY A 53 13.76 9.10 -46.21
CA GLY A 53 13.74 10.41 -45.57
C GLY A 53 12.40 11.10 -45.74
N ALA A 54 12.01 11.84 -44.71
CA ALA A 54 11.20 13.04 -44.82
C ALA A 54 11.67 13.98 -43.70
N ASP A 55 12.31 15.05 -44.13
CA ASP A 55 12.88 16.12 -43.32
C ASP A 55 11.77 16.99 -42.72
N GLY A 56 11.97 17.46 -41.49
CA GLY A 56 11.00 18.29 -40.77
C GLY A 56 11.59 18.95 -39.53
N GLU A 57 12.46 19.93 -39.79
CA GLU A 57 12.74 21.17 -39.05
C GLU A 57 12.97 21.15 -37.52
N ASP A 58 14.19 21.54 -37.17
CA ASP A 58 14.72 21.82 -35.84
C ASP A 58 13.94 22.95 -35.14
N GLY A 59 13.37 22.62 -33.97
CA GLY A 59 12.86 23.57 -32.99
C GLY A 59 13.69 23.52 -31.72
N ASP A 60 14.68 24.40 -31.64
CA ASP A 60 15.33 24.84 -30.39
C ASP A 60 14.28 25.50 -29.49
N GLY A 61 14.16 25.00 -28.26
CA GLY A 61 13.13 25.42 -27.30
C GLY A 61 13.48 25.08 -25.86
N THR A 62 14.56 25.69 -25.37
CA THR A 62 14.81 26.13 -23.97
C THR A 62 14.47 25.18 -22.81
N ASP A 63 15.53 24.80 -22.10
CA ASP A 63 15.53 24.19 -20.76
C ASP A 63 14.54 24.90 -19.81
N GLY A 64 13.42 24.24 -19.54
CA GLY A 64 12.49 24.63 -18.49
C GLY A 64 13.09 24.28 -17.14
N ASP A 65 13.63 25.29 -16.46
CA ASP A 65 13.99 25.29 -15.05
C ASP A 65 12.86 24.66 -14.23
N SER A 66 13.06 23.41 -13.77
CA SER A 66 12.14 22.76 -12.84
C SER A 66 12.22 23.53 -11.53
N PRO A 67 11.10 24.06 -11.00
CA PRO A 67 11.16 24.85 -9.78
C PRO A 67 11.66 23.95 -8.65
N THR A 68 12.80 24.34 -8.09
CA THR A 68 13.31 23.81 -6.82
C THR A 68 12.34 24.30 -5.74
N ALA A 69 11.26 23.56 -5.54
CA ALA A 69 10.38 23.75 -4.39
C ALA A 69 11.17 23.31 -3.16
N THR A 70 11.80 24.28 -2.51
CA THR A 70 12.34 24.12 -1.16
C THR A 70 11.14 23.84 -0.27
N VAL A 71 10.92 22.59 0.13
CA VAL A 71 9.91 22.26 1.13
C VAL A 71 10.49 22.72 2.46
N THR A 72 10.05 23.86 2.95
CA THR A 72 10.41 24.35 4.29
C THR A 72 9.21 24.20 5.22
N ASP A 73 9.40 23.33 6.21
CA ASP A 73 8.94 23.37 7.60
C ASP A 73 7.48 23.71 7.88
N ALA A 74 6.70 22.67 8.19
CA ALA A 74 5.70 22.73 9.25
C ALA A 74 6.29 22.02 10.50
N ASP A 75 7.03 22.78 11.31
CA ASP A 75 7.27 22.43 12.71
C ASP A 75 6.03 22.85 13.50
N ASP A 76 5.04 21.97 13.54
CA ASP A 76 4.09 21.92 14.66
C ASP A 76 4.10 20.47 15.14
N GLY A 77 4.45 20.25 16.41
CA GLY A 77 4.58 18.93 17.01
C GLY A 77 3.23 18.24 17.19
N GLY A 78 2.51 18.04 16.08
CA GLY A 78 1.13 17.65 16.00
C GLY A 78 0.93 16.15 15.82
N GLU A 79 -0.17 15.68 16.37
CA GLU A 79 -0.63 14.30 16.40
C GLU A 79 -1.04 13.75 15.00
N GLY A 80 -0.80 14.49 13.91
CA GLY A 80 -1.16 14.18 12.51
C GLY A 80 -0.17 13.29 11.77
N ALA A 81 -0.53 12.84 10.56
CA ALA A 81 0.21 11.90 9.71
C ALA A 81 1.31 12.54 8.84
N ASP A 82 1.63 13.82 9.03
CA ASP A 82 2.62 14.56 8.26
C ASP A 82 3.98 13.84 8.15
N VAL A 83 4.60 13.96 6.98
CA VAL A 83 5.88 13.35 6.65
C VAL A 83 6.86 14.43 6.24
N THR A 84 7.84 14.67 7.10
CA THR A 84 9.03 15.45 6.77
C THR A 84 10.20 14.51 6.42
N ARG A 85 10.51 14.38 5.13
CA ARG A 85 11.81 13.88 4.66
C ARG A 85 12.22 14.57 3.35
N PRO A 86 13.52 14.86 3.14
CA PRO A 86 14.01 15.38 1.86
C PRO A 86 13.68 14.41 0.71
N LEU A 87 13.34 14.96 -0.47
CA LEU A 87 13.04 14.14 -1.65
C LEU A 87 14.26 13.28 -2.05
N GLU A 88 15.45 13.83 -1.87
CA GLU A 88 16.74 13.22 -2.16
C GLU A 88 17.07 12.03 -1.25
N GLU A 89 16.39 11.91 -0.10
CA GLU A 89 16.51 10.77 0.80
C GLU A 89 15.52 9.64 0.46
N TRP A 90 14.63 9.86 -0.51
CA TRP A 90 13.76 8.80 -0.99
C TRP A 90 14.55 7.81 -1.84
N SER A 91 14.59 6.55 -1.40
CA SER A 91 15.32 5.47 -2.08
C SER A 91 14.88 5.19 -3.52
N ALA A 92 13.68 5.62 -3.91
CA ALA A 92 13.18 5.54 -5.28
C ALA A 92 13.24 6.86 -6.04
N TYR A 93 13.79 7.94 -5.44
CA TYR A 93 14.12 9.15 -6.19
C TYR A 93 15.36 8.90 -7.03
N ASP A 94 15.15 8.67 -8.32
CA ASP A 94 16.20 8.59 -9.32
C ASP A 94 15.91 9.65 -10.40
N PRO A 95 16.49 10.85 -10.30
CA PRO A 95 16.24 11.93 -11.26
C PRO A 95 16.73 11.60 -12.67
N ASP A 96 17.63 10.62 -12.79
CA ASP A 96 18.19 10.16 -14.04
C ASP A 96 17.51 8.87 -14.55
N TRP A 97 16.42 8.44 -13.90
CA TRP A 97 15.72 7.22 -14.26
C TRP A 97 15.16 7.31 -15.69
N ALA A 98 15.46 6.29 -16.48
CA ALA A 98 14.86 6.07 -17.79
C ALA A 98 14.25 4.66 -17.84
N ALA A 99 13.07 4.56 -18.46
CA ALA A 99 12.41 3.28 -18.66
C ALA A 99 13.35 2.30 -19.40
N PRO A 100 13.52 1.06 -18.92
CA PRO A 100 14.32 0.07 -19.62
C PRO A 100 13.78 -0.16 -21.04
N THR A 101 14.62 0.05 -22.06
CA THR A 101 14.26 -0.18 -23.47
C THR A 101 14.53 -1.62 -23.91
N THR A 102 15.11 -2.42 -23.01
CA THR A 102 15.41 -3.83 -23.20
C THR A 102 14.92 -4.61 -21.98
N SER A 103 14.50 -5.86 -22.19
CA SER A 103 14.13 -6.74 -21.08
C SER A 103 15.28 -6.83 -20.07
N PRO A 104 15.02 -6.62 -18.77
CA PRO A 104 16.04 -6.72 -17.75
C PRO A 104 16.40 -8.19 -17.52
N LEU A 105 17.35 -8.69 -18.32
CA LEU A 105 18.14 -9.93 -18.14
C LEU A 105 17.40 -11.28 -18.14
N GLU A 106 18.01 -12.28 -18.80
CA GLU A 106 17.75 -13.69 -18.49
C GLU A 106 18.29 -13.97 -17.08
N SER A 107 17.41 -13.99 -16.08
CA SER A 107 17.75 -14.33 -14.70
C SER A 107 17.02 -15.60 -14.30
N ASP A 108 17.72 -16.52 -13.65
CA ASP A 108 17.09 -17.67 -13.01
C ASP A 108 16.30 -17.16 -11.79
N LEU A 109 14.98 -17.29 -11.82
CA LEU A 109 14.09 -16.90 -10.73
C LEU A 109 13.74 -18.13 -9.89
N GLU A 110 13.84 -17.98 -8.57
CA GLU A 110 13.36 -18.96 -7.59
C GLU A 110 12.21 -18.36 -6.79
N ALA A 111 11.23 -19.18 -6.43
CA ALA A 111 10.10 -18.77 -5.60
C ALA A 111 10.21 -19.42 -4.20
N GLU A 112 10.13 -18.60 -3.16
CA GLU A 112 10.04 -19.01 -1.76
C GLU A 112 8.72 -18.54 -1.17
N VAL A 113 8.06 -19.41 -0.41
CA VAL A 113 6.82 -19.06 0.29
C VAL A 113 7.17 -18.36 1.61
N LEU A 114 6.74 -17.10 1.75
CA LEU A 114 6.99 -16.29 2.95
C LEU A 114 5.84 -16.35 3.96
N VAL A 115 4.61 -16.25 3.46
CA VAL A 115 3.38 -16.27 4.27
C VAL A 115 2.38 -17.21 3.59
N GLU A 116 1.73 -18.06 4.38
CA GLU A 116 0.70 -19.01 3.94
C GLU A 116 -0.61 -18.77 4.68
N ASN A 117 -1.68 -19.40 4.20
CA ASN A 117 -3.02 -19.34 4.81
C ASN A 117 -3.60 -17.92 4.87
N LEU A 118 -3.25 -17.09 3.87
CA LEU A 118 -3.90 -15.82 3.63
C LEU A 118 -5.32 -16.03 3.08
N GLU A 119 -6.19 -15.10 3.41
CA GLU A 119 -7.62 -15.08 3.16
C GLU A 119 -7.93 -13.88 2.26
N ILE A 120 -7.97 -14.15 0.95
CA ILE A 120 -8.20 -13.12 -0.08
C ILE A 120 -7.22 -11.92 0.09
N PRO A 121 -5.89 -12.16 0.03
CA PRO A 121 -4.92 -11.08 0.08
C PRO A 121 -5.08 -10.15 -1.13
N TRP A 122 -4.89 -8.83 -0.94
CA TRP A 122 -5.11 -7.85 -2.01
C TRP A 122 -3.87 -7.03 -2.35
N ASP A 123 -3.27 -6.36 -1.37
CA ASP A 123 -2.07 -5.53 -1.58
C ASP A 123 -1.03 -5.76 -0.49
N LEU A 124 0.20 -5.33 -0.77
CA LEU A 124 1.32 -5.41 0.13
C LEU A 124 2.16 -4.15 0.08
N SER A 125 2.77 -3.79 1.21
CA SER A 125 3.66 -2.64 1.30
C SER A 125 4.80 -2.93 2.27
N PHE A 126 6.02 -2.57 1.88
CA PHE A 126 7.21 -2.70 2.72
C PHE A 126 7.48 -1.39 3.46
N ALA A 127 7.71 -1.50 4.76
CA ALA A 127 8.26 -0.42 5.55
C ALA A 127 9.75 -0.18 5.24
N PRO A 128 10.30 1.00 5.57
CA PRO A 128 11.73 1.30 5.43
C PRO A 128 12.66 0.32 6.15
N ASP A 129 12.22 -0.30 7.24
CA ASP A 129 12.99 -1.29 7.99
C ASP A 129 12.89 -2.73 7.45
N GLY A 130 12.09 -2.92 6.38
CA GLY A 130 11.85 -4.22 5.73
C GLY A 130 10.65 -5.00 6.28
N THR A 131 9.92 -4.45 7.26
CA THR A 131 8.64 -5.03 7.70
C THR A 131 7.64 -5.07 6.54
N LEU A 132 6.96 -6.20 6.36
CA LEU A 132 5.96 -6.36 5.31
C LEU A 132 4.55 -6.23 5.89
N PHE A 133 3.71 -5.42 5.27
CA PHE A 133 2.28 -5.36 5.57
C PHE A 133 1.48 -5.92 4.40
N ILE A 134 0.37 -6.60 4.70
CA ILE A 134 -0.49 -7.26 3.72
C ILE A 134 -1.94 -6.95 4.09
N THR A 135 -2.76 -6.58 3.12
CA THR A 135 -4.21 -6.44 3.31
C THR A 135 -4.93 -7.71 2.87
N GLU A 136 -5.98 -8.05 3.61
CA GLU A 136 -6.90 -9.12 3.28
C GLU A 136 -8.31 -8.56 3.21
N ARG A 137 -9.02 -8.86 2.12
CA ARG A 137 -10.30 -8.21 1.80
C ARG A 137 -11.41 -8.47 2.81
N VAL A 138 -11.21 -9.45 3.68
CA VAL A 138 -12.09 -9.83 4.79
C VAL A 138 -12.02 -8.88 6.00
N GLY A 139 -11.37 -7.72 5.87
CA GLY A 139 -11.42 -6.67 6.89
C GLY A 139 -10.18 -6.56 7.78
N ARG A 140 -9.00 -6.99 7.31
CA ARG A 140 -7.79 -6.99 8.16
C ARG A 140 -6.50 -6.64 7.44
N VAL A 141 -5.58 -6.09 8.21
CA VAL A 141 -4.19 -5.81 7.84
C VAL A 141 -3.28 -6.68 8.67
N LEU A 142 -2.41 -7.44 8.00
CA LEU A 142 -1.38 -8.25 8.61
C LEU A 142 -0.03 -7.55 8.58
N GLN A 143 0.76 -7.75 9.62
CA GLN A 143 2.19 -7.48 9.66
C GLN A 143 2.95 -8.80 9.64
N PHE A 144 3.95 -8.89 8.78
CA PHE A 144 4.96 -9.94 8.75
C PHE A 144 6.33 -9.35 9.10
N ASP A 145 6.88 -9.78 10.23
CA ASP A 145 8.24 -9.45 10.68
C ASP A 145 8.94 -10.73 11.15
N GLY A 146 10.07 -11.04 10.53
CA GLY A 146 10.97 -12.09 11.03
C GLY A 146 10.37 -13.50 11.11
N GLY A 147 9.32 -13.81 10.34
CA GLY A 147 8.62 -15.09 10.35
C GLY A 147 7.36 -15.13 11.22
N ASP A 148 7.08 -14.06 11.98
CA ASP A 148 5.87 -13.92 12.78
C ASP A 148 4.83 -13.10 11.97
N VAL A 149 3.59 -13.59 11.92
CA VAL A 149 2.44 -12.92 11.28
C VAL A 149 1.45 -12.54 12.38
N ARG A 150 1.00 -11.28 12.39
CA ARG A 150 -0.07 -10.81 13.29
C ARG A 150 -1.00 -9.84 12.57
N THR A 151 -2.28 -9.84 12.96
CA THR A 151 -3.20 -8.76 12.60
C THR A 151 -2.83 -7.50 13.36
N VAL A 152 -2.80 -6.36 12.68
CA VAL A 152 -2.39 -5.06 13.25
C VAL A 152 -3.41 -3.94 13.05
N ALA A 153 -4.35 -4.12 12.11
CA ALA A 153 -5.51 -3.24 11.96
C ALA A 153 -6.69 -4.06 11.43
N GLU A 154 -7.89 -3.69 11.85
CA GLU A 154 -9.16 -4.36 11.52
C GLU A 154 -10.24 -3.30 11.24
N PRO A 155 -10.19 -2.57 10.11
CA PRO A 155 -11.04 -1.41 9.87
C PRO A 155 -12.52 -1.73 10.14
N ALA A 156 -13.07 -1.24 11.25
CA ALA A 156 -14.32 -1.77 11.79
C ALA A 156 -15.54 -1.53 10.89
N SER A 157 -15.44 -0.56 9.97
CA SER A 157 -16.49 -0.26 8.99
C SER A 157 -16.28 -0.94 7.64
N ALA A 158 -15.17 -1.66 7.44
CA ALA A 158 -14.93 -2.35 6.18
C ALA A 158 -16.00 -3.40 5.92
N ILE A 159 -16.48 -3.44 4.68
CA ILE A 159 -17.31 -4.55 4.20
C ILE A 159 -16.41 -5.78 4.14
N ASP A 160 -16.85 -6.86 4.76
CA ASP A 160 -16.23 -8.18 4.56
C ASP A 160 -16.57 -8.65 3.14
N ALA A 161 -15.53 -8.93 2.35
CA ALA A 161 -15.67 -9.45 0.99
C ALA A 161 -16.28 -10.85 0.92
N GLY A 162 -16.56 -11.48 2.06
CA GLY A 162 -17.04 -12.85 2.15
C GLY A 162 -15.87 -13.82 2.03
N SER A 163 -15.73 -14.71 3.01
CA SER A 163 -14.64 -15.67 3.05
C SER A 163 -15.08 -17.11 2.79
N LEU A 164 -14.11 -17.97 2.45
CA LEU A 164 -14.26 -19.42 2.54
C LEU A 164 -14.03 -19.85 3.99
N GLU A 165 -14.91 -20.71 4.52
CA GLU A 165 -14.71 -21.30 5.84
C GLU A 165 -13.31 -21.95 5.95
N PRO A 166 -12.53 -21.62 7.02
CA PRO A 166 -11.21 -22.19 7.21
C PRO A 166 -11.24 -23.73 7.20
N GLY A 167 -10.40 -24.34 6.35
CA GLY A 167 -10.32 -25.79 6.20
C GLY A 167 -11.35 -26.40 5.23
N SER A 168 -12.08 -25.59 4.47
CA SER A 168 -12.88 -26.09 3.36
C SER A 168 -12.00 -26.72 2.27
N ASP A 169 -12.37 -27.93 1.83
CA ASP A 169 -11.80 -28.56 0.64
C ASP A 169 -12.32 -27.89 -0.66
N GLU A 170 -13.38 -27.08 -0.56
CA GLU A 170 -13.94 -26.32 -1.67
C GLU A 170 -13.08 -25.09 -1.93
N ARG A 171 -12.44 -25.05 -3.10
CA ARG A 171 -11.70 -23.91 -3.62
C ARG A 171 -12.42 -23.37 -4.85
N PRO A 172 -13.59 -22.73 -4.71
CA PRO A 172 -14.24 -22.10 -5.84
C PRO A 172 -13.30 -21.04 -6.41
N TRP A 173 -13.29 -20.88 -7.74
CA TRP A 173 -12.48 -19.85 -8.40
C TRP A 173 -13.03 -18.43 -8.17
N TRP A 174 -14.17 -18.31 -7.47
CA TRP A 174 -14.80 -17.08 -7.03
C TRP A 174 -15.29 -17.23 -5.59
N VAL A 175 -15.29 -16.14 -4.82
CA VAL A 175 -15.97 -16.05 -3.53
C VAL A 175 -17.24 -15.21 -3.71
N ASP A 176 -18.26 -15.44 -2.90
CA ASP A 176 -19.45 -14.59 -2.90
C ASP A 176 -19.08 -13.23 -2.31
N GLY A 177 -19.21 -12.16 -3.11
CA GLY A 177 -18.85 -10.80 -2.70
C GLY A 177 -18.62 -9.89 -3.91
N GLY A 178 -18.60 -8.57 -3.68
CA GLY A 178 -18.20 -7.57 -4.68
C GLY A 178 -16.67 -7.52 -4.84
N GLU A 179 -16.14 -6.45 -5.44
CA GLU A 179 -14.70 -6.15 -5.51
C GLU A 179 -14.18 -5.39 -4.27
N GLY A 180 -15.08 -4.96 -3.39
CA GLY A 180 -14.75 -4.21 -2.18
C GLY A 180 -14.08 -5.05 -1.09
N GLY A 181 -13.75 -4.40 0.02
CA GLY A 181 -13.06 -5.02 1.16
C GLY A 181 -12.03 -4.07 1.75
N THR A 182 -11.09 -4.61 2.53
CA THR A 182 -9.80 -3.94 2.79
C THR A 182 -8.89 -4.10 1.57
N LEU A 183 -8.49 -3.00 0.95
CA LEU A 183 -7.83 -2.97 -0.36
C LEU A 183 -6.40 -2.41 -0.23
N GLY A 184 -6.09 -1.24 -0.79
CA GLY A 184 -4.72 -0.73 -0.84
C GLY A 184 -4.13 -0.40 0.51
N ILE A 185 -2.81 -0.54 0.60
CA ILE A 185 -2.05 -0.18 1.79
C ILE A 185 -0.78 0.57 1.42
N ALA A 186 -0.47 1.60 2.19
CA ALA A 186 0.83 2.23 2.18
C ALA A 186 1.35 2.40 3.61
N VAL A 187 2.64 2.21 3.81
CA VAL A 187 3.28 2.40 5.13
C VAL A 187 3.74 3.85 5.27
N HIS A 188 3.62 4.39 6.48
CA HIS A 188 4.20 5.68 6.78
C HIS A 188 5.71 5.70 6.45
N PRO A 189 6.22 6.66 5.69
CA PRO A 189 7.60 6.66 5.21
C PRO A 189 8.64 6.88 6.32
N ALA A 190 8.22 7.35 7.51
CA ALA A 190 9.06 7.41 8.71
C ALA A 190 8.90 6.21 9.66
N TYR A 191 8.13 5.18 9.27
CA TYR A 191 7.96 3.96 10.06
C TYR A 191 9.33 3.39 10.49
N PRO A 192 9.49 2.97 11.77
CA PRO A 192 8.45 2.69 12.75
C PRO A 192 7.99 3.86 13.62
N ASP A 193 8.46 5.09 13.39
CA ASP A 193 8.09 6.23 14.24
C ASP A 193 7.65 7.43 13.37
N PRO A 194 6.32 7.62 13.17
CA PRO A 194 5.22 6.88 13.79
C PRO A 194 4.95 5.51 13.15
N ALA A 195 4.38 4.59 13.94
CA ALA A 195 4.02 3.22 13.54
C ALA A 195 2.67 3.19 12.80
N ARG A 196 2.58 3.88 11.66
CA ARG A 196 1.31 4.10 10.95
C ARG A 196 1.24 3.45 9.59
N VAL A 197 0.03 3.03 9.23
CA VAL A 197 -0.33 2.56 7.88
C VAL A 197 -1.57 3.29 7.39
N PHE A 198 -1.59 3.59 6.10
CA PHE A 198 -2.73 4.11 5.37
C PHE A 198 -3.45 2.95 4.72
N VAL A 199 -4.77 2.88 4.85
CA VAL A 199 -5.57 1.75 4.37
C VAL A 199 -6.77 2.24 3.58
N TYR A 200 -6.84 1.85 2.31
CA TYR A 200 -8.02 2.06 1.47
C TYR A 200 -9.00 0.91 1.67
N TYR A 201 -10.27 1.21 1.93
CA TYR A 201 -11.28 0.17 2.04
C TYR A 201 -12.70 0.64 1.68
N THR A 202 -13.53 -0.32 1.33
CA THR A 202 -14.96 -0.11 1.04
C THR A 202 -15.77 -0.27 2.33
N TYR A 203 -16.67 0.67 2.60
CA TYR A 203 -17.56 0.69 3.76
C TYR A 203 -19.00 0.98 3.32
N THR A 204 -19.96 0.82 4.25
CA THR A 204 -21.36 1.19 4.01
C THR A 204 -21.73 2.42 4.81
N GLU A 205 -22.33 3.41 4.16
CA GLU A 205 -22.89 4.61 4.77
C GLU A 205 -24.29 4.83 4.21
N ASP A 206 -25.29 4.99 5.09
CA ASP A 206 -26.70 5.17 4.71
C ASP A 206 -27.26 4.11 3.73
N GLY A 207 -26.69 2.90 3.76
CA GLY A 207 -27.07 1.79 2.88
C GLY A 207 -26.41 1.79 1.51
N GLU A 208 -25.49 2.74 1.25
CA GLU A 208 -24.72 2.84 0.02
C GLU A 208 -23.26 2.45 0.28
N ALA A 209 -22.65 1.76 -0.69
CA ALA A 209 -21.22 1.46 -0.63
C ALA A 209 -20.41 2.72 -0.97
N LYS A 210 -19.38 2.99 -0.16
CA LYS A 210 -18.41 4.07 -0.37
C LYS A 210 -17.02 3.55 -0.12
N ASN A 211 -16.01 4.27 -0.57
CA ASN A 211 -14.62 4.00 -0.27
C ASN A 211 -14.00 5.14 0.52
N ARG A 212 -13.00 4.82 1.34
CA ARG A 212 -12.20 5.80 2.07
C ARG A 212 -10.77 5.32 2.30
N VAL A 213 -9.91 6.24 2.68
CA VAL A 213 -8.55 6.01 3.15
C VAL A 213 -8.45 6.51 4.58
N ASP A 214 -8.14 5.61 5.50
CA ASP A 214 -7.93 5.94 6.91
C ASP A 214 -6.50 5.60 7.33
N VAL A 215 -6.07 6.20 8.44
CA VAL A 215 -4.78 5.94 9.09
C VAL A 215 -4.99 5.06 10.30
N PHE A 216 -4.21 3.99 10.41
CA PHE A 216 -4.21 3.11 11.58
C PHE A 216 -2.83 3.13 12.26
N ASP A 217 -2.85 3.11 13.59
CA ASP A 217 -1.67 2.87 14.41
C ASP A 217 -1.52 1.36 14.64
N VAL A 218 -0.43 0.76 14.17
CA VAL A 218 -0.19 -0.70 14.23
C VAL A 218 0.18 -1.21 15.63
N GLU A 219 0.36 -0.27 16.57
CA GLU A 219 0.61 -0.52 18.00
C GLU A 219 -0.63 -0.21 18.86
N SER A 220 -1.75 0.21 18.26
CA SER A 220 -3.00 0.50 18.98
C SER A 220 -3.55 -0.71 19.73
N ASP A 221 -4.06 -0.47 20.94
CA ASP A 221 -4.84 -1.45 21.71
C ASP A 221 -6.25 -1.69 21.12
N ASP A 222 -6.72 -0.79 20.25
CA ASP A 222 -7.97 -0.92 19.48
C ASP A 222 -7.64 -0.90 17.97
N PRO A 223 -7.36 -2.06 17.36
CA PRO A 223 -6.94 -2.15 15.96
C PRO A 223 -8.07 -1.80 14.98
N GLY A 224 -9.32 -1.71 15.44
CA GLY A 224 -10.46 -1.38 14.59
C GLY A 224 -10.76 0.10 14.46
N MET A 225 -10.16 0.92 15.32
CA MET A 225 -10.32 2.37 15.31
C MET A 225 -9.19 3.03 14.51
N ALA A 226 -9.58 3.76 13.47
CA ALA A 226 -8.66 4.64 12.77
C ALA A 226 -8.24 5.81 13.68
N VAL A 227 -6.99 6.26 13.56
CA VAL A 227 -6.53 7.48 14.23
C VAL A 227 -6.90 8.74 13.44
N ASP A 228 -7.08 8.62 12.13
CA ASP A 228 -7.51 9.72 11.25
C ASP A 228 -8.11 9.22 9.93
N THR A 229 -8.80 10.09 9.21
CA THR A 229 -9.39 9.86 7.89
C THR A 229 -8.75 10.80 6.86
N VAL A 230 -8.05 10.24 5.87
CA VAL A 230 -7.34 11.02 4.83
C VAL A 230 -8.30 11.48 3.73
N VAL A 231 -9.09 10.55 3.20
CA VAL A 231 -10.08 10.82 2.16
C VAL A 231 -11.30 9.94 2.38
N GLU A 232 -12.49 10.53 2.36
CA GLU A 232 -13.76 9.81 2.42
C GLU A 232 -14.70 10.27 1.31
N GLY A 233 -15.86 9.59 1.19
CA GLY A 233 -16.87 9.93 0.21
C GLY A 233 -16.53 9.54 -1.23
N ILE A 234 -15.50 8.71 -1.43
CA ILE A 234 -15.19 8.16 -2.75
C ILE A 234 -16.32 7.20 -3.14
N PRO A 235 -16.92 7.32 -4.34
CA PRO A 235 -17.97 6.40 -4.76
C PRO A 235 -17.52 4.93 -4.68
N GLY A 236 -18.36 4.07 -4.13
CA GLY A 236 -18.13 2.64 -4.00
C GLY A 236 -19.30 1.84 -4.53
N ASN A 237 -19.04 0.57 -4.87
CA ASN A 237 -20.06 -0.35 -5.37
C ASN A 237 -19.60 -1.81 -5.21
N ASN A 238 -20.35 -2.75 -5.77
CA ASN A 238 -19.92 -4.14 -5.91
C ASN A 238 -18.77 -4.30 -6.93
N TYR A 239 -18.47 -3.29 -7.75
CA TYR A 239 -17.41 -3.33 -8.75
C TYR A 239 -16.85 -1.91 -8.99
N HIS A 240 -15.67 -1.85 -9.59
CA HIS A 240 -14.93 -0.63 -9.90
C HIS A 240 -14.67 0.22 -8.66
N ASN A 241 -14.15 -0.39 -7.60
CA ASN A 241 -13.78 0.35 -6.37
C ASN A 241 -12.40 0.99 -6.45
N GLY A 242 -11.53 0.58 -7.38
CA GLY A 242 -10.15 1.05 -7.44
C GLY A 242 -9.36 0.61 -6.22
N GLY A 243 -8.67 1.54 -5.57
CA GLY A 243 -8.09 1.34 -4.25
C GLY A 243 -6.59 1.10 -4.23
N ARG A 244 -5.84 1.38 -5.31
CA ARG A 244 -4.37 1.39 -5.21
C ARG A 244 -3.95 2.62 -4.39
N LEU A 245 -3.03 2.41 -3.46
CA LEU A 245 -2.54 3.41 -2.53
C LEU A 245 -1.01 3.34 -2.48
N GLU A 246 -0.33 4.48 -2.55
CA GLU A 246 1.13 4.53 -2.46
C GLU A 246 1.59 5.87 -1.88
N VAL A 247 2.60 5.86 -1.00
CA VAL A 247 3.34 7.08 -0.64
C VAL A 247 4.38 7.33 -1.71
N GLY A 248 4.09 8.28 -2.59
CA GLY A 248 4.91 8.58 -3.76
C GLY A 248 5.99 9.63 -3.50
N PRO A 249 6.50 10.25 -4.59
CA PRO A 249 7.48 11.31 -4.50
C PRO A 249 6.98 12.46 -3.62
N ARG A 250 7.90 13.11 -2.89
CA ARG A 250 7.61 14.24 -1.97
C ARG A 250 6.62 13.90 -0.86
N ASN A 251 6.49 12.61 -0.51
CA ASN A 251 5.68 12.10 0.59
C ASN A 251 4.17 12.30 0.45
N HIS A 252 3.70 12.57 -0.77
CA HIS A 252 2.28 12.64 -1.02
C HIS A 252 1.70 11.24 -1.20
N LEU A 253 0.47 11.06 -0.71
CA LEU A 253 -0.32 9.87 -0.99
C LEU A 253 -0.94 9.99 -2.38
N TRP A 254 -0.75 8.95 -3.16
CA TRP A 254 -1.37 8.75 -4.46
C TRP A 254 -2.43 7.67 -4.33
N ILE A 255 -3.66 8.03 -4.70
CA ILE A 255 -4.84 7.19 -4.49
C ILE A 255 -5.51 7.01 -5.84
N THR A 256 -5.69 5.78 -6.31
CA THR A 256 -6.53 5.51 -7.47
C THR A 256 -7.94 5.18 -7.00
N THR A 257 -8.91 5.94 -7.50
CA THR A 257 -10.33 5.68 -7.22
C THR A 257 -10.96 5.04 -8.43
N GLY A 258 -11.82 4.04 -8.20
CA GLY A 258 -12.66 3.53 -9.27
C GLY A 258 -13.87 4.44 -9.50
N ASP A 259 -14.60 4.22 -10.59
CA ASP A 259 -15.79 5.02 -10.89
C ASP A 259 -17.04 4.59 -10.09
N GLY A 260 -16.98 3.47 -9.35
CA GLY A 260 -18.12 2.94 -8.60
C GLY A 260 -19.35 2.64 -9.45
N GLY A 261 -19.19 2.42 -10.76
CA GLY A 261 -20.30 2.28 -11.71
C GLY A 261 -20.91 3.60 -12.15
N LEU A 262 -20.23 4.73 -11.92
CA LEU A 262 -20.64 6.08 -12.31
C LEU A 262 -19.74 6.64 -13.42
N PRO A 263 -19.73 6.06 -14.64
CA PRO A 263 -18.80 6.45 -15.69
C PRO A 263 -18.99 7.90 -16.17
N GLY A 264 -20.19 8.48 -15.98
CA GLY A 264 -20.47 9.88 -16.31
C GLY A 264 -19.74 10.88 -15.41
N GLU A 265 -19.42 10.48 -14.19
CA GLU A 265 -18.78 11.32 -13.17
C GLU A 265 -17.25 11.36 -13.31
N THR A 266 -16.68 10.50 -14.17
CA THR A 266 -15.23 10.42 -14.38
C THR A 266 -14.65 11.71 -14.97
N ARG A 267 -15.47 12.44 -15.74
CA ARG A 267 -15.15 13.76 -16.33
C ARG A 267 -15.46 14.94 -15.43
N ASP A 268 -16.23 14.74 -14.37
CA ASP A 268 -16.57 15.80 -13.43
C ASP A 268 -15.41 15.96 -12.42
N PRO A 269 -14.71 17.10 -12.40
CA PRO A 269 -13.62 17.32 -11.46
C PRO A 269 -14.09 17.51 -10.01
N SER A 270 -15.39 17.76 -9.77
CA SER A 270 -15.98 17.85 -8.42
C SER A 270 -16.26 16.47 -7.81
N SER A 271 -16.24 15.41 -8.62
CA SER A 271 -16.45 14.03 -8.19
C SER A 271 -15.14 13.30 -7.96
N LEU A 272 -15.10 12.43 -6.95
CA LEU A 272 -13.99 11.51 -6.69
C LEU A 272 -14.09 10.21 -7.51
N ALA A 273 -15.08 10.03 -8.37
CA ALA A 273 -15.25 8.83 -9.21
C ALA A 273 -14.17 8.77 -10.31
N GLY A 274 -13.44 7.65 -10.39
CA GLY A 274 -12.53 7.35 -11.50
C GLY A 274 -11.37 8.34 -11.64
N LYS A 275 -10.73 8.69 -10.52
CA LYS A 275 -9.69 9.71 -10.43
C LYS A 275 -8.36 9.10 -9.97
N ILE A 276 -7.29 9.83 -10.22
CA ILE A 276 -6.09 9.75 -9.38
C ILE A 276 -6.15 10.97 -8.47
N LEU A 277 -6.14 10.73 -7.16
CA LEU A 277 -6.02 11.77 -6.15
C LEU A 277 -4.55 11.89 -5.72
N ARG A 278 -4.14 13.11 -5.39
CA ARG A 278 -2.84 13.37 -4.78
C ARG A 278 -3.03 14.28 -3.58
N VAL A 279 -2.75 13.74 -2.40
CA VAL A 279 -2.99 14.40 -1.11
C VAL A 279 -1.75 14.35 -0.23
N THR A 280 -1.68 15.24 0.75
CA THR A 280 -0.74 15.08 1.87
C THR A 280 -1.16 13.86 2.71
N PRO A 281 -0.27 13.32 3.54
CA PRO A 281 -0.62 12.28 4.51
C PRO A 281 -1.81 12.64 5.42
N ASP A 282 -2.02 13.92 5.70
CA ASP A 282 -3.15 14.45 6.49
C ASP A 282 -4.44 14.66 5.67
N GLY A 283 -4.41 14.36 4.37
CA GLY A 283 -5.60 14.45 3.48
C GLY A 283 -5.79 15.78 2.77
N ASP A 284 -4.92 16.76 3.00
CA ASP A 284 -4.96 18.04 2.29
C ASP A 284 -4.58 17.87 0.81
N PRO A 285 -5.06 18.75 -0.09
CA PRO A 285 -4.60 18.81 -1.47
C PRO A 285 -3.07 18.97 -1.55
N ALA A 286 -2.40 18.10 -2.29
CA ALA A 286 -0.96 18.22 -2.46
C ALA A 286 -0.59 19.47 -3.29
N PRO A 287 0.46 20.22 -2.92
CA PRO A 287 0.92 21.37 -3.68
C PRO A 287 1.19 21.06 -5.16
N GLY A 288 0.73 21.95 -6.03
CA GLY A 288 0.87 21.80 -7.49
C GLY A 288 -0.10 20.79 -8.10
N ASN A 289 -1.20 20.44 -7.42
CA ASN A 289 -2.33 19.79 -8.08
C ASN A 289 -2.92 20.75 -9.15
N PRO A 290 -3.53 20.23 -10.21
CA PRO A 290 -4.23 21.08 -11.18
C PRO A 290 -5.39 21.83 -10.51
N ASP A 291 -5.59 23.07 -10.94
CA ASP A 291 -6.74 23.89 -10.53
C ASP A 291 -7.89 23.68 -11.53
N TRP A 292 -8.84 22.83 -11.16
CA TRP A 292 -10.02 22.55 -11.95
C TRP A 292 -11.14 23.51 -11.56
N GLU A 293 -11.78 24.16 -12.54
CA GLU A 293 -12.96 24.98 -12.29
C GLU A 293 -14.04 24.14 -11.60
N ASP A 294 -14.50 24.58 -10.43
CA ASP A 294 -15.46 23.90 -9.55
C ASP A 294 -15.06 22.47 -9.12
N GLY A 295 -13.78 22.10 -9.21
CA GLY A 295 -13.29 20.76 -8.88
C GLY A 295 -12.85 20.56 -7.43
N ASP A 296 -12.78 19.30 -7.01
CA ASP A 296 -12.11 18.94 -5.76
C ASP A 296 -10.60 19.11 -5.94
N SER A 297 -9.99 19.98 -5.15
CA SER A 297 -8.55 20.31 -5.20
C SER A 297 -7.61 19.10 -4.98
N ARG A 298 -8.10 17.97 -4.46
CA ARG A 298 -7.33 16.73 -4.30
C ARG A 298 -7.21 15.94 -5.61
N VAL A 299 -8.05 16.25 -6.62
CA VAL A 299 -8.07 15.55 -7.91
C VAL A 299 -6.85 15.93 -8.75
N PHE A 300 -6.00 14.94 -9.01
CA PHE A 300 -4.81 15.11 -9.83
C PHE A 300 -5.08 14.83 -11.32
N THR A 301 -5.93 13.85 -11.64
CA THR A 301 -6.31 13.54 -13.03
C THR A 301 -7.81 13.41 -13.22
N VAL A 302 -8.31 13.84 -14.37
CA VAL A 302 -9.66 13.60 -14.88
C VAL A 302 -9.56 12.71 -16.14
N GLY A 303 -10.50 11.78 -16.34
CA GLY A 303 -10.52 10.81 -17.47
C GLY A 303 -11.58 11.11 -18.55
#